data_AF-A0A937C8B7-F1
#
_entry.id   AF-A0A937C8B7-F1
#
_cell.length_a   1.000
_cell.length_b   1.000
_cell.length_c   1.000
_cell.angle_alpha   90.00
_cell.angle_beta   90.00
_cell.angle_gamma   90.00
#
_symmetry.space_group_name_H-M   'P 1'
#
loop_
_entity.id
_entity.type
_entity.pdbx_description
1 polymer ?
#
loop_
_entity_poly.entity_id
_entity_poly.type
_entity_poly.pdbx_seq_one_letter_code
_entity_poly.pdbx_strand_id
1 'polypeptide(L)'
;MKKIFTYSVLAALTVFLFTSCRKDRVIYDDHSYWLSQERGDVVYSNNACGFYVVETNYGYTIVQNLDGLRTYDGDIMYGDFGGYGTRDFYNYSADLVTRGNVVEYDLTYNQAQVAIDYYCPYGKAGGSKIRESATAQAKNLRSTAPVKE
;
A
#
# COMPACT_ATOMS: atom_id res chain seq x y z
N MET A 1 15.82 10.14 65.01
CA MET A 1 16.23 10.10 63.59
C MET A 1 15.73 8.88 62.79
N LYS A 2 14.99 7.90 63.36
CA LYS A 2 14.52 6.72 62.59
C LYS A 2 13.27 6.98 61.72
N LYS A 3 12.39 7.91 62.09
CA LYS A 3 11.11 8.16 61.39
C LYS A 3 11.29 8.81 60.00
N ILE A 4 12.33 9.63 59.83
CA ILE A 4 12.59 10.34 58.57
C ILE A 4 12.95 9.34 57.47
N PHE A 5 13.79 8.35 57.78
CA PHE A 5 14.14 7.27 56.84
C PHE A 5 12.94 6.43 56.41
N THR A 6 11.95 6.24 57.29
CA THR A 6 10.75 5.45 56.99
C THR A 6 9.85 6.15 55.97
N TYR A 7 9.71 7.48 56.08
CA TYR A 7 8.92 8.26 55.13
C TYR A 7 9.59 8.36 53.75
N SER A 8 10.93 8.43 53.70
CA SER A 8 11.68 8.44 52.43
C SER A 8 11.49 7.14 51.63
N VAL A 9 11.52 5.99 52.32
CA VAL A 9 11.33 4.68 51.67
C VAL A 9 9.89 4.51 51.17
N LEU A 10 8.90 4.96 51.95
CA LEU A 10 7.49 4.91 51.55
C LEU A 10 7.17 5.84 50.37
N ALA A 11 7.79 7.03 50.35
CA ALA A 11 7.68 7.97 49.24
C ALA A 11 8.33 7.42 47.95
N ALA A 12 9.48 6.76 48.06
CA ALA A 12 10.12 6.13 46.91
C ALA A 12 9.26 4.99 46.33
N LEU A 13 8.71 4.12 47.20
CA LEU A 13 7.84 3.01 46.80
C LEU A 13 6.56 3.47 46.09
N THR A 14 5.95 4.57 46.55
CA THR A 14 4.75 5.13 45.91
C THR A 14 5.07 5.69 44.53
N VAL A 15 6.20 6.40 44.36
CA VAL A 15 6.63 6.87 43.03
C VAL A 15 6.84 5.70 42.06
N PHE A 16 7.49 4.61 42.49
CA PHE A 16 7.68 3.42 41.64
C PHE A 16 6.37 2.75 41.22
N LEU A 17 5.36 2.70 42.09
CA LEU A 17 4.07 2.08 41.77
C LEU A 17 3.28 2.92 40.73
N PHE A 18 3.36 4.24 40.80
CA PHE A 18 2.61 5.14 39.91
C PHE A 18 3.35 5.50 38.60
N THR A 19 4.61 5.10 38.39
CA THR A 19 5.29 5.27 37.08
C THR A 19 4.86 4.23 36.03
N SER A 20 4.14 3.18 36.44
CA SER A 20 3.70 2.09 35.56
C SER A 20 2.43 2.42 34.76
N CYS A 21 1.67 3.44 35.16
CA CYS A 21 0.58 3.98 34.36
C CYS A 21 1.13 4.81 33.20
N ARG A 22 1.60 4.14 32.15
CA ARG A 22 1.71 4.78 30.84
C ARG A 22 0.32 4.76 30.21
N LYS A 23 -0.11 5.89 29.65
CA LYS A 23 -1.26 5.92 28.76
C LYS A 23 -0.96 4.95 27.62
N ASP A 24 -1.75 3.88 27.52
CA ASP A 24 -1.73 3.05 26.32
C ASP A 24 -1.98 3.99 25.15
N ARG A 25 -0.96 4.13 24.30
CA ARG A 25 -1.20 4.68 22.98
C ARG A 25 -1.99 3.59 22.29
N VAL A 26 -3.30 3.81 22.16
CA VAL A 26 -4.08 3.10 21.14
C VAL A 26 -3.36 3.44 19.83
N ILE A 27 -2.45 2.55 19.42
CA ILE A 27 -2.01 2.48 18.04
C ILE A 27 -3.31 2.07 17.36
N TYR A 28 -4.00 3.05 16.76
CA TYR A 28 -5.03 2.71 15.81
C TYR A 28 -4.31 1.91 14.76
N ASP A 29 -4.54 0.62 14.78
CA ASP A 29 -4.15 -0.27 13.72
C ASP A 29 -4.93 0.23 12.50
N ASP A 30 -4.28 1.08 11.69
CA ASP A 30 -4.93 1.89 10.65
C ASP A 30 -5.36 1.03 9.45
N HIS A 31 -5.46 -0.28 9.66
CA HIS A 31 -6.05 -1.26 8.77
C HIS A 31 -7.44 -0.80 8.35
N SER A 32 -8.22 -0.18 9.25
CA SER A 32 -9.53 0.37 8.89
C SER A 32 -9.46 1.47 7.82
N TYR A 33 -8.46 2.35 7.85
CA TYR A 33 -8.23 3.34 6.80
C TYR A 33 -7.88 2.66 5.49
N TRP A 34 -6.90 1.75 5.48
CA TRP A 34 -6.47 1.08 4.25
C TRP A 34 -7.56 0.22 3.64
N LEU A 35 -8.29 -0.56 4.43
CA LEU A 35 -9.38 -1.41 3.97
C LEU A 35 -10.60 -0.61 3.48
N SER A 36 -10.67 0.69 3.79
CA SER A 36 -11.66 1.60 3.20
C SER A 36 -11.25 2.15 1.83
N GLN A 37 -9.98 1.99 1.44
CA GLN A 37 -9.48 2.40 0.13
C GLN A 37 -9.84 1.39 -0.97
N GLU A 38 -9.56 1.76 -2.21
CA GLU A 38 -9.74 0.87 -3.35
C GLU A 38 -8.82 -0.35 -3.22
N ARG A 39 -9.42 -1.53 -3.39
CA ARG A 39 -8.69 -2.82 -3.48
C ARG A 39 -8.19 -3.03 -4.89
N GLY A 40 -6.95 -3.48 -5.02
CA GLY A 40 -6.36 -3.93 -6.27
C GLY A 40 -5.59 -5.23 -6.12
N ASP A 41 -5.59 -6.05 -7.16
CA ASP A 41 -4.82 -7.29 -7.26
C ASP A 41 -3.59 -7.06 -8.14
N VAL A 42 -2.40 -7.38 -7.66
CA VAL A 42 -1.19 -7.28 -8.48
C VAL A 42 -1.22 -8.41 -9.50
N VAL A 43 -1.22 -8.05 -10.77
CA VAL A 43 -1.30 -8.98 -11.93
C VAL A 43 0.01 -9.11 -12.70
N TYR A 44 0.99 -8.30 -12.33
CA TYR A 44 2.35 -8.38 -12.81
C TYR A 44 3.26 -7.63 -11.84
N SER A 45 4.43 -8.18 -11.56
CA SER A 45 5.50 -7.45 -10.90
C SER A 45 6.84 -7.92 -11.44
N ASN A 46 7.71 -6.97 -11.73
CA ASN A 46 9.08 -7.28 -12.08
C ASN A 46 10.05 -6.35 -11.35
N ASN A 47 10.64 -6.95 -10.33
CA ASN A 47 11.66 -6.37 -9.46
C ASN A 47 12.88 -5.82 -10.22
N ALA A 48 13.21 -6.34 -11.40
CA ALA A 48 14.37 -5.88 -12.17
C ALA A 48 14.16 -4.51 -12.84
N CYS A 49 12.92 -4.17 -13.20
CA CYS A 49 12.59 -2.88 -13.81
C CYS A 49 11.90 -1.91 -12.84
N GLY A 50 11.48 -2.40 -11.67
CA GLY A 50 10.89 -1.55 -10.62
C GLY A 50 9.45 -1.13 -10.91
N PHE A 51 8.71 -1.90 -11.70
CA PHE A 51 7.30 -1.66 -12.00
C PHE A 51 6.44 -2.87 -11.67
N TYR A 52 5.21 -2.59 -11.24
CA TYR A 52 4.16 -3.59 -11.09
C TYR A 52 2.84 -3.05 -11.65
N VAL A 53 1.94 -3.97 -11.96
CA VAL A 53 0.61 -3.67 -12.51
C VAL A 53 -0.42 -4.15 -11.51
N VAL A 54 -1.34 -3.26 -11.16
CA VAL A 54 -2.46 -3.52 -10.27
C VAL A 54 -3.74 -3.51 -11.08
N GLU A 55 -4.51 -4.58 -10.98
CA GLU A 55 -5.87 -4.63 -11.51
C GLU A 55 -6.85 -4.19 -10.44
N THR A 56 -7.77 -3.29 -10.82
CA THR A 56 -8.85 -2.85 -9.96
C THR A 56 -10.21 -3.03 -10.66
N ASN A 57 -11.27 -2.56 -10.00
CA ASN A 57 -12.61 -2.54 -10.59
C ASN A 57 -12.74 -1.55 -11.76
N TYR A 58 -11.83 -0.58 -11.88
CA TYR A 58 -11.89 0.47 -12.88
C TYR A 58 -10.93 0.27 -14.06
N GLY A 59 -10.01 -0.69 -13.95
CA GLY A 59 -9.04 -0.97 -15.00
C GLY A 59 -7.75 -1.53 -14.44
N TYR A 60 -6.66 -1.22 -15.14
CA TYR A 60 -5.31 -1.57 -14.76
C TYR A 60 -4.48 -0.31 -14.51
N THR A 61 -3.68 -0.33 -13.45
CA THR A 61 -2.84 0.77 -13.01
C THR A 61 -1.38 0.34 -12.99
N ILE A 62 -0.51 1.12 -13.62
CA ILE A 62 0.92 0.90 -13.65
C ILE A 62 1.56 1.72 -12.53
N VAL A 63 2.29 1.05 -11.65
CA VAL A 63 2.94 1.68 -10.51
C VAL A 63 4.44 1.43 -10.56
N GLN A 64 5.20 2.52 -10.50
CA GLN A 64 6.63 2.48 -10.25
C GLN A 64 6.84 2.26 -8.76
N ASN A 65 7.55 1.19 -8.39
CA ASN A 65 7.90 0.91 -7.01
C ASN A 65 9.08 1.80 -6.58
N LEU A 66 8.92 2.55 -5.48
CA LEU A 66 9.96 3.45 -4.95
C LEU A 66 10.68 2.89 -3.73
N ASP A 67 10.13 1.86 -3.07
CA ASP A 67 10.68 1.26 -1.84
C ASP A 67 11.42 -0.06 -2.08
N GLY A 68 11.57 -0.48 -3.33
CA GLY A 68 12.27 -1.70 -3.73
C GLY A 68 11.37 -2.95 -3.80
N LEU A 69 11.93 -4.13 -3.58
CA LEU A 69 11.31 -5.41 -3.96
C LEU A 69 10.28 -5.93 -2.94
N ARG A 70 9.11 -5.30 -2.83
CA ARG A 70 8.08 -5.67 -1.84
C ARG A 70 6.67 -5.91 -2.38
N THR A 71 6.54 -5.99 -3.69
CA THR A 71 5.24 -6.21 -4.33
C THR A 71 5.41 -7.28 -5.38
N TYR A 72 4.66 -8.37 -5.28
CA TYR A 72 4.76 -9.55 -6.13
C TYR A 72 3.44 -9.81 -6.86
N ASP A 73 3.50 -10.49 -8.02
CA ASP A 73 2.28 -10.95 -8.69
C ASP A 73 1.46 -11.84 -7.74
N GLY A 74 0.17 -11.53 -7.62
CA GLY A 74 -0.76 -12.16 -6.69
C GLY A 74 -0.97 -11.39 -5.38
N ASP A 75 -0.19 -10.35 -5.08
CA ASP A 75 -0.40 -9.55 -3.87
C ASP A 75 -1.72 -8.77 -3.93
N ILE A 76 -2.34 -8.60 -2.77
CA ILE A 76 -3.53 -7.76 -2.59
C ILE A 76 -3.08 -6.42 -2.04
N MET A 77 -3.43 -5.35 -2.74
CA MET A 77 -3.03 -3.99 -2.40
C MET A 77 -4.26 -3.13 -2.11
N TYR A 78 -4.11 -2.17 -1.21
CA TYR A 78 -5.11 -1.14 -0.93
C TYR A 78 -4.49 0.25 -1.05
N GLY A 79 -5.20 1.18 -1.68
CA GLY A 79 -4.77 2.57 -1.84
C GLY A 79 -5.55 3.28 -2.94
N ASP A 80 -5.10 4.48 -3.30
CA ASP A 80 -5.67 5.22 -4.43
C ASP A 80 -4.95 4.82 -5.73
N PHE A 81 -5.60 4.05 -6.60
CA PHE A 81 -5.04 3.66 -7.90
C PHE A 81 -5.51 4.56 -9.05
N GLY A 82 -6.36 5.55 -8.78
CA GLY A 82 -7.17 6.29 -9.77
C GLY A 82 -6.66 7.68 -10.12
N GLY A 83 -5.36 7.91 -10.08
CA GLY A 83 -4.79 9.21 -10.40
C GLY A 83 -3.27 9.18 -10.44
N TYR A 84 -2.63 10.14 -11.11
CA TYR A 84 -1.17 10.19 -11.24
C TYR A 84 -0.47 10.64 -9.95
N GLY A 85 0.77 10.17 -9.75
CA GLY A 85 1.68 10.70 -8.73
C GLY A 85 2.05 9.73 -7.61
N THR A 86 2.96 10.20 -6.75
CA THR A 86 3.53 9.43 -5.65
C THR A 86 2.61 9.37 -4.44
N ARG A 87 2.41 8.17 -3.90
CA ARG A 87 1.64 7.92 -2.69
C ARG A 87 2.03 6.59 -2.05
N ASP A 88 1.42 6.33 -0.91
CA ASP A 88 1.60 5.11 -0.15
C ASP A 88 0.45 4.13 -0.44
N PHE A 89 0.79 2.85 -0.47
CA PHE A 89 -0.11 1.73 -0.70
C PHE A 89 0.13 0.68 0.38
N TYR A 90 -0.94 0.09 0.88
CA TYR A 90 -0.85 -1.00 1.83
C TYR A 90 -0.88 -2.34 1.09
N ASN A 91 0.22 -3.09 1.19
CA ASN A 91 0.28 -4.47 0.75
C ASN A 91 -0.31 -5.35 1.84
N TYR A 92 -1.56 -5.76 1.66
CA TYR A 92 -2.29 -6.60 2.61
C TYR A 92 -1.67 -8.00 2.71
N SER A 93 -1.19 -8.55 1.59
CA SER A 93 -0.56 -9.87 1.56
C SER A 93 0.75 -9.91 2.36
N ALA A 94 1.52 -8.82 2.35
CA ALA A 94 2.81 -8.71 3.03
C ALA A 94 2.77 -7.93 4.36
N ASP A 95 1.58 -7.46 4.76
CA ASP A 95 1.32 -6.65 5.95
C ASP A 95 2.29 -5.46 6.13
N LEU A 96 2.43 -4.66 5.08
CA LEU A 96 3.33 -3.52 5.09
C LEU A 96 2.86 -2.39 4.17
N VAL A 97 3.29 -1.17 4.48
CA VAL A 97 3.07 -0.01 3.61
C VAL A 97 4.27 0.13 2.67
N THR A 98 3.97 0.33 1.38
CA THR A 98 4.94 0.61 0.31
C THR A 98 4.66 1.94 -0.34
N ARG A 99 5.68 2.61 -0.83
CA ARG A 99 5.59 3.82 -1.62
C ARG A 99 5.71 3.51 -3.11
N GLY A 100 4.81 4.09 -3.89
CA GLY A 100 4.81 3.96 -5.35
C GLY A 100 4.40 5.25 -6.05
N ASN A 101 4.75 5.36 -7.32
CA ASN A 101 4.30 6.43 -8.20
C ASN A 101 3.39 5.85 -9.28
N VAL A 102 2.13 6.29 -9.32
CA VAL A 102 1.19 5.90 -10.36
C VAL A 102 1.54 6.66 -11.63
N VAL A 103 1.95 5.90 -12.66
CA VAL A 103 2.37 6.46 -13.95
C VAL A 103 1.33 6.30 -15.04
N GLU A 104 0.37 5.37 -14.88
CA GLU A 104 -0.82 5.19 -15.71
C GLU A 104 -1.92 4.53 -14.88
N TYR A 105 -3.20 4.83 -15.15
CA TYR A 105 -4.34 4.29 -14.42
C TYR A 105 -5.58 4.12 -15.31
N ASP A 106 -6.56 3.36 -14.81
CA ASP A 106 -7.83 3.04 -15.47
C ASP A 106 -7.64 2.51 -16.92
N LEU A 107 -6.52 1.84 -17.18
CA LEU A 107 -6.21 1.27 -18.48
C LEU A 107 -7.09 0.05 -18.74
N THR A 108 -7.40 -0.20 -20.02
CA THR A 108 -7.85 -1.53 -20.46
C THR A 108 -6.69 -2.52 -20.40
N TYR A 109 -7.01 -3.82 -20.42
CA TYR A 109 -6.00 -4.89 -20.45
C TYR A 109 -4.95 -4.67 -21.56
N ASN A 110 -5.40 -4.38 -22.79
CA ASN A 110 -4.51 -4.18 -23.92
C ASN A 110 -3.61 -2.95 -23.75
N GLN A 111 -4.13 -1.86 -23.19
CA GLN A 111 -3.33 -0.66 -22.90
C GLN A 111 -2.29 -0.92 -21.81
N ALA A 112 -2.67 -1.63 -20.74
CA ALA A 112 -1.74 -1.99 -19.68
C ALA A 112 -0.61 -2.90 -20.17
N GLN A 113 -0.95 -3.84 -21.08
CA GLN A 113 0.02 -4.71 -21.72
C GLN A 113 1.05 -3.91 -22.53
N VAL A 114 0.61 -2.94 -23.33
CA VAL A 114 1.50 -2.05 -24.08
C VAL A 114 2.32 -1.15 -23.13
N ALA A 115 1.69 -0.61 -22.09
CA ALA A 115 2.35 0.27 -21.13
C ALA A 115 3.48 -0.46 -20.39
N ILE A 116 3.24 -1.69 -19.92
CA ILE A 116 4.29 -2.44 -19.20
C ILE A 116 5.43 -2.84 -20.13
N ASP A 117 5.17 -3.12 -21.40
CA ASP A 117 6.24 -3.36 -22.40
C ASP A 117 7.10 -2.11 -22.63
N TYR A 118 6.51 -0.92 -22.51
CA TYR A 118 7.22 0.35 -22.58
C TYR A 118 8.07 0.64 -21.32
N TYR A 119 7.47 0.51 -20.13
CA TYR A 119 8.16 0.82 -18.87
C TYR A 119 9.15 -0.26 -18.42
N CYS A 120 8.88 -1.51 -18.79
CA CYS A 120 9.67 -2.67 -18.43
C CYS A 120 10.05 -3.48 -19.69
N PRO A 121 10.86 -2.92 -20.60
CA PRO A 121 11.27 -3.59 -21.83
C PRO A 121 12.27 -4.70 -21.49
N TYR A 122 11.79 -5.88 -21.11
CA TYR A 122 12.65 -7.04 -20.90
C TYR A 122 12.66 -7.92 -22.14
N GLY A 123 13.86 -8.29 -22.60
CA GLY A 123 14.13 -8.98 -23.88
C GLY A 123 13.63 -10.43 -24.01
N LYS A 124 12.43 -10.74 -23.52
CA LYS A 124 11.76 -12.00 -23.81
C LYS A 124 11.11 -11.92 -25.20
N ALA A 125 11.31 -12.97 -26.00
CA ALA A 125 10.58 -13.14 -27.26
C ALA A 125 9.08 -13.29 -26.94
N GLY A 126 8.34 -12.18 -26.96
CA GLY A 126 6.91 -12.12 -26.62
C GLY A 126 6.47 -10.98 -25.70
N GLY A 127 7.37 -10.13 -25.21
CA GLY A 127 7.02 -9.03 -24.29
C GLY A 127 6.78 -9.51 -22.85
N SER A 128 6.53 -8.57 -21.95
CA SER A 128 5.98 -8.89 -20.63
C SER A 128 4.57 -9.47 -20.81
N LYS A 129 4.07 -10.31 -19.92
CA LYS A 129 2.66 -10.75 -19.98
C LYS A 129 2.01 -10.51 -18.63
N ILE A 130 1.00 -9.65 -18.61
CA ILE A 130 0.20 -9.43 -17.40
C ILE A 130 -0.83 -10.54 -17.25
N ARG A 131 -1.15 -10.91 -16.02
CA ARG A 131 -2.19 -11.91 -15.73
C ARG A 131 -3.57 -11.33 -16.05
N GLU A 132 -4.31 -12.01 -16.91
CA GLU A 132 -5.68 -11.62 -17.25
C GLU A 132 -6.67 -12.25 -16.26
N SER A 133 -7.54 -11.44 -15.67
CA SER A 133 -8.64 -11.94 -14.83
C SER A 133 -9.88 -12.20 -15.66
N ALA A 134 -10.85 -12.91 -15.07
CA ALA A 134 -12.15 -13.11 -15.68
C ALA A 134 -12.93 -11.81 -15.93
N THR A 135 -12.58 -10.71 -15.26
CA THR A 135 -13.25 -9.40 -15.39
C THR A 135 -12.44 -8.39 -16.20
N ALA A 136 -11.35 -8.82 -16.84
CA ALA A 136 -10.44 -7.96 -17.61
C ALA A 136 -11.16 -7.08 -18.66
N GLN A 137 -12.22 -7.60 -19.27
CA GLN A 137 -12.97 -6.96 -20.35
C GLN A 137 -14.22 -6.19 -19.87
N ALA A 138 -14.54 -6.24 -18.57
CA ALA A 138 -15.75 -5.66 -18.00
C ALA A 138 -15.39 -4.77 -16.80
N LYS A 139 -14.75 -3.64 -17.08
CA LYS A 139 -14.34 -2.65 -16.08
C LYS A 139 -15.32 -1.49 -16.00
N ASN A 140 -15.50 -0.96 -14.79
CA ASN A 140 -16.34 0.21 -14.57
C ASN A 140 -15.58 1.47 -15.00
N LEU A 141 -16.30 2.45 -15.56
CA LEU A 141 -15.72 3.77 -15.75
C LEU A 141 -15.66 4.49 -14.39
N ARG A 142 -14.49 5.05 -14.06
CA ARG A 142 -14.35 5.87 -12.85
C ARG A 142 -15.11 7.19 -13.09
N SER A 143 -16.12 7.45 -12.27
CA SER A 143 -16.79 8.76 -12.29
C SER A 143 -15.80 9.80 -11.77
N THR A 144 -15.30 10.68 -12.62
CA THR A 144 -14.54 11.84 -12.15
C THR A 144 -15.50 12.69 -11.32
N ALA A 145 -15.27 12.77 -10.01
CA ALA A 145 -15.90 13.83 -9.23
C ALA A 145 -15.44 15.16 -9.84
N PRO A 146 -16.34 16.15 -10.02
CA PRO A 146 -15.92 17.45 -10.50
C PRO A 146 -14.85 17.99 -9.55
N VAL A 147 -13.71 18.37 -10.11
CA VAL A 147 -12.69 19.15 -9.40
C VAL A 147 -13.42 20.38 -8.88
N LYS A 148 -13.58 20.49 -7.56
CA LYS A 148 -14.02 21.75 -6.96
C LYS A 148 -12.87 22.74 -7.17
N GLU A 149 -13.06 23.65 -8.13
CA GLU A 149 -12.26 24.87 -8.29
C GLU A 149 -12.32 25.74 -7.03
#